data_AF-A0AAD6Z8X5-F1
#
_entry.id   AF-A0AAD6Z8X5-F1
#
_cell.length_a   1.000
_cell.length_b   1.000
_cell.length_c   1.000
_cell.angle_alpha   90.00
_cell.angle_beta   90.00
_cell.angle_gamma   90.00
#
_symmetry.space_group_name_H-M   'P 1'
#
loop_
_entity.id
_entity.type
_entity.pdbx_description
1 polymer ?
#
loop_
_entity_poly.entity_id
_entity_poly.type
_entity_poly.pdbx_seq_one_letter_code
_entity_poly.pdbx_strand_id
1 'polypeptide(L)'
;MSVAVADLLALGLVLAIEKCGGPQIAFRGGRIDAEEPNIPGVPEPQQDLDSHIASFARQGFTKEEMIGLVACGHTFGGVQHDPFPDIVPELNDPHNVETVAHFDSTSTSFDNNIATEYINGTTLNPLVVGTNATTNSDQRIFSSDGNVTMLSFAKSSQHFASTCADLFARMIDTVPSGVQLTEVITLLPVKPELQPLTIDGDILQFAGLIRFWNLTENPDRVVQIIWDDHIGGVHNLTLLPSQERTPGNFMTWYDLGPTEDVEFLSLDATAGITNMQFTLDGKLEDQGSVGPPAAKFDVAVRRGVNVTRMYTEDEVKDATGHGFLVERYSFSPVEPGAATNTPYAFWTANLTQNATSYVTAEIDGAKISVGPIAAFIALPSCPKL
;
A
#
# COMPACT_ATOMS: atom_id res chain seq x y z
N MET A 1 -13.88 1.14 -10.28
CA MET A 1 -12.81 0.29 -10.86
C MET A 1 -12.18 -0.44 -9.69
N SER A 2 -12.32 -1.76 -9.60
CA SER A 2 -11.72 -2.56 -8.52
C SER A 2 -10.26 -2.84 -8.85
N VAL A 3 -9.37 -2.75 -7.86
CA VAL A 3 -7.96 -3.15 -7.99
C VAL A 3 -7.89 -4.68 -7.93
N ALA A 4 -7.10 -5.30 -8.81
CA ALA A 4 -6.88 -6.75 -8.80
C ALA A 4 -6.11 -7.18 -7.54
N VAL A 5 -6.41 -8.35 -6.98
CA VAL A 5 -5.63 -8.92 -5.86
C VAL A 5 -4.16 -9.06 -6.26
N ALA A 6 -3.86 -9.41 -7.50
CA ALA A 6 -2.51 -9.47 -8.03
C ALA A 6 -1.77 -8.12 -7.95
N ASP A 7 -2.45 -7.01 -8.21
CA ASP A 7 -1.87 -5.66 -8.04
C ASP A 7 -1.65 -5.33 -6.56
N LEU A 8 -2.56 -5.77 -5.66
CA LEU A 8 -2.39 -5.59 -4.22
C LEU A 8 -1.19 -6.37 -3.67
N LEU A 9 -0.95 -7.60 -4.14
CA LEU A 9 0.22 -8.40 -3.74
C LEU A 9 1.53 -7.75 -4.19
N ALA A 10 1.60 -7.31 -5.45
CA ALA A 10 2.76 -6.61 -5.97
C ALA A 10 3.03 -5.30 -5.23
N LEU A 11 1.97 -4.52 -4.94
CA LEU A 11 2.07 -3.32 -4.13
C LEU A 11 2.50 -3.61 -2.69
N GLY A 12 2.03 -4.72 -2.11
CA GLY A 12 2.43 -5.19 -0.78
C GLY A 12 3.94 -5.39 -0.67
N LEU A 13 4.57 -6.00 -1.68
CA LEU A 13 6.03 -6.12 -1.74
C LEU A 13 6.70 -4.74 -1.74
N VAL A 14 6.30 -3.85 -2.65
CA VAL A 14 6.89 -2.51 -2.79
C VAL A 14 6.83 -1.76 -1.46
N LEU A 15 5.65 -1.73 -0.83
CA LEU A 15 5.45 -1.04 0.43
C LEU A 15 6.24 -1.69 1.57
N ALA A 16 6.33 -3.03 1.64
CA ALA A 16 7.09 -3.70 2.68
C ALA A 16 8.59 -3.38 2.58
N ILE A 17 9.18 -3.45 1.38
CA ILE A 17 10.60 -3.16 1.16
C ILE A 17 10.91 -1.71 1.52
N GLU A 18 10.12 -0.77 1.00
CA GLU A 18 10.35 0.64 1.25
C GLU A 18 10.15 0.97 2.74
N LYS A 19 9.12 0.44 3.40
CA LYS A 19 8.90 0.65 4.84
C LYS A 19 10.04 0.14 5.71
N CYS A 20 10.73 -0.92 5.29
CA CYS A 20 11.92 -1.45 5.97
C CYS A 20 13.21 -0.67 5.64
N GLY A 21 13.13 0.48 4.95
CA GLY A 21 14.31 1.29 4.57
C GLY A 21 14.96 0.87 3.25
N GLY A 22 14.30 0.01 2.48
CA GLY A 22 14.78 -0.48 1.19
C GLY A 22 14.67 0.55 0.06
N PRO A 23 15.15 0.18 -1.14
CA PRO A 23 15.11 1.05 -2.31
C PRO A 23 13.67 1.28 -2.79
N GLN A 24 13.47 2.38 -3.51
CA GLN A 24 12.23 2.59 -4.26
C GLN A 24 12.13 1.55 -5.40
N ILE A 25 10.99 0.85 -5.49
CA ILE A 25 10.76 -0.16 -6.54
C ILE A 25 9.77 0.41 -7.56
N ALA A 26 10.08 0.25 -8.85
CA ALA A 26 9.18 0.66 -9.90
C ALA A 26 7.89 -0.20 -9.86
N PHE A 27 6.76 0.44 -9.60
CA PHE A 27 5.46 -0.22 -9.56
C PHE A 27 4.65 0.09 -10.81
N ARG A 28 4.02 -0.94 -11.37
CA ARG A 28 3.05 -0.84 -12.49
C ARG A 28 1.77 -1.53 -12.06
N GLY A 29 0.62 -1.00 -12.45
CA GLY A 29 -0.67 -1.66 -12.24
C GLY A 29 -1.13 -2.41 -13.49
N GLY A 30 -2.34 -2.97 -13.44
CA GLY A 30 -2.99 -3.59 -14.59
C GLY A 30 -2.84 -5.11 -14.64
N ARG A 31 -2.44 -5.74 -13.53
CA ARG A 31 -2.49 -7.21 -13.42
C ARG A 31 -3.93 -7.69 -13.47
N ILE A 32 -4.09 -8.92 -13.94
CA ILE A 32 -5.38 -9.61 -14.01
C ILE A 32 -5.34 -10.76 -13.02
N ASP A 33 -6.36 -10.87 -12.17
CA ASP A 33 -6.45 -11.95 -11.21
C ASP A 33 -6.56 -13.31 -11.92
N ALA A 34 -5.81 -14.29 -11.41
CA ALA A 34 -5.89 -15.64 -11.89
C ALA A 34 -7.22 -16.28 -11.48
N GLU A 35 -7.86 -16.98 -12.41
CA GLU A 35 -9.11 -17.71 -12.16
C GLU A 35 -8.88 -19.11 -11.58
N GLU A 36 -7.64 -19.60 -11.66
CA GLU A 36 -7.23 -20.92 -11.19
C GLU A 36 -5.81 -20.90 -10.60
N PRO A 37 -5.46 -21.88 -9.75
CA PRO A 37 -4.10 -22.03 -9.25
C PRO A 37 -3.09 -22.28 -10.38
N ASN A 38 -1.88 -21.74 -10.23
CA ASN A 38 -0.78 -22.07 -11.13
C ASN A 38 -0.17 -23.45 -10.78
N ILE A 39 0.61 -24.00 -11.71
CA ILE A 39 1.40 -25.22 -11.49
C ILE A 39 2.40 -24.96 -10.33
N PRO A 40 2.48 -25.86 -9.33
CA PRO A 40 3.49 -25.75 -8.28
C PRO A 40 4.91 -25.67 -8.86
N GLY A 41 5.73 -24.77 -8.32
CA GLY A 41 7.09 -24.58 -8.84
C GLY A 41 7.95 -23.58 -8.08
N VAL A 42 7.55 -23.23 -6.85
CA VAL A 42 8.35 -22.41 -5.95
C VAL A 42 9.59 -23.22 -5.53
N PRO A 43 10.81 -22.67 -5.64
CA PRO A 43 12.02 -23.35 -5.21
C PRO A 43 11.95 -23.81 -3.74
N GLU A 44 12.32 -25.07 -3.48
CA GLU A 44 12.38 -25.62 -2.13
C GLU A 44 13.83 -25.68 -1.62
N PRO A 45 14.07 -25.52 -0.31
CA PRO A 45 15.42 -25.45 0.23
C PRO A 45 16.22 -26.75 0.09
N GLN A 46 15.58 -27.90 -0.14
CA GLN A 46 16.23 -29.20 -0.33
C GLN A 46 16.66 -29.47 -1.78
N GLN A 47 16.14 -28.69 -2.74
CA GLN A 47 16.44 -28.87 -4.15
C GLN A 47 17.92 -28.58 -4.46
N ASP A 48 18.44 -29.22 -5.50
CA ASP A 48 19.80 -28.98 -5.97
C ASP A 48 19.94 -27.66 -6.73
N LEU A 49 21.20 -27.23 -6.91
CA LEU A 49 21.51 -25.95 -7.53
C LEU A 49 21.01 -25.87 -8.99
N ASP A 50 21.07 -26.97 -9.74
CA ASP A 50 20.60 -26.98 -11.13
C ASP A 50 19.08 -26.79 -11.21
N SER A 51 18.33 -27.37 -10.27
CA SER A 51 16.89 -27.17 -10.12
C SER A 51 16.54 -25.73 -9.72
N HIS A 52 17.34 -25.12 -8.83
CA HIS A 52 17.20 -23.70 -8.48
C HIS A 52 17.46 -22.80 -9.70
N ILE A 53 18.59 -22.98 -10.39
CA ILE A 53 18.93 -22.23 -11.61
C ILE A 53 17.82 -22.35 -12.65
N ALA A 54 17.33 -23.57 -12.91
CA ALA A 54 16.25 -23.79 -13.84
C ALA A 54 14.95 -23.09 -13.42
N SER A 55 14.67 -23.00 -12.12
CA SER A 55 13.46 -22.37 -11.60
C SER A 55 13.46 -20.85 -11.71
N PHE A 56 14.60 -20.21 -11.47
CA PHE A 56 14.77 -18.77 -11.72
C PHE A 56 14.85 -18.46 -13.22
N ALA A 57 15.48 -19.32 -14.03
CA ALA A 57 15.52 -19.17 -15.48
C ALA A 57 14.13 -19.23 -16.13
N ARG A 58 13.21 -20.07 -15.62
CA ARG A 58 11.80 -20.10 -16.08
C ARG A 58 11.08 -18.76 -15.88
N GLN A 59 11.52 -17.95 -14.92
CA GLN A 59 10.99 -16.62 -14.61
C GLN A 59 11.78 -15.50 -15.31
N GLY A 60 12.76 -15.86 -16.16
CA GLY A 60 13.56 -14.88 -16.90
C GLY A 60 14.75 -14.32 -16.14
N PHE A 61 15.20 -14.97 -15.06
CA PHE A 61 16.38 -14.57 -14.30
C PHE A 61 17.61 -15.42 -14.61
N THR A 62 18.76 -14.77 -14.73
CA THR A 62 20.06 -15.45 -14.85
C THR A 62 20.50 -16.05 -13.51
N LYS A 63 21.58 -16.83 -13.52
CA LYS A 63 22.18 -17.37 -12.30
C LYS A 63 22.67 -16.27 -11.35
N GLU A 64 23.26 -15.19 -11.87
CA GLU A 64 23.68 -14.04 -11.06
C GLU A 64 22.47 -13.34 -10.44
N GLU A 65 21.41 -13.14 -11.23
CA GLU A 65 20.16 -12.52 -10.75
C GLU A 65 19.40 -13.40 -9.75
N MET A 66 19.54 -14.73 -9.82
CA MET A 66 19.07 -15.66 -8.78
C MET A 66 19.76 -15.39 -7.44
N ILE A 67 21.10 -15.25 -7.44
CA ILE A 67 21.84 -14.89 -6.22
C ILE A 67 21.35 -13.54 -5.69
N GLY A 68 21.19 -12.58 -6.60
CA GLY A 68 20.59 -11.27 -6.34
C GLY A 68 19.24 -11.37 -5.63
N LEU A 69 18.26 -12.02 -6.24
CA LEU A 69 16.90 -12.12 -5.70
C LEU A 69 16.84 -12.81 -4.35
N VAL A 70 17.59 -13.90 -4.16
CA VAL A 70 17.62 -14.61 -2.87
C VAL A 70 18.24 -13.72 -1.80
N ALA A 71 19.37 -13.05 -2.08
CA ALA A 71 19.98 -12.13 -1.12
C ALA A 71 19.05 -10.94 -0.80
N CYS A 72 18.41 -10.35 -1.81
CA CYS A 72 17.46 -9.26 -1.63
C CYS A 72 16.24 -9.67 -0.80
N GLY A 73 15.70 -10.87 -1.02
CA GLY A 73 14.55 -11.38 -0.27
C GLY A 73 14.89 -11.82 1.15
N HIS A 74 16.11 -12.30 1.38
CA HIS A 74 16.57 -12.82 2.68
C HIS A 74 17.41 -11.80 3.48
N THR A 75 17.40 -10.52 3.14
CA THR A 75 18.03 -9.49 3.98
C THR A 75 17.15 -9.01 5.14
N PHE A 76 15.93 -9.52 5.26
CA PHE A 76 15.04 -9.25 6.39
C PHE A 76 14.13 -10.45 6.62
N GLY A 77 13.58 -10.60 7.82
CA GLY A 77 12.76 -11.75 8.22
C GLY A 77 13.57 -12.95 8.72
N GLY A 78 13.09 -14.15 8.43
CA GLY A 78 13.70 -15.39 8.89
C GLY A 78 12.84 -16.62 8.62
N VAL A 79 13.34 -17.78 9.03
CA VAL A 79 12.63 -19.06 8.95
C VAL A 79 11.96 -19.35 10.29
N GLN A 80 10.69 -19.75 10.26
CA GLN A 80 9.91 -20.11 11.46
C GLN A 80 10.00 -21.62 11.74
N HIS A 81 10.00 -21.98 13.02
CA HIS A 81 10.00 -23.38 13.47
C HIS A 81 8.75 -24.15 13.01
N ASP A 82 7.55 -23.63 13.25
CA ASP A 82 6.28 -24.33 12.98
C ASP A 82 6.17 -24.91 11.55
N PRO A 83 6.44 -24.14 10.48
CA PRO A 83 6.44 -24.67 9.13
C PRO A 83 7.72 -25.44 8.77
N PHE A 84 8.84 -25.18 9.44
CA PHE A 84 10.16 -25.74 9.07
C PHE A 84 10.96 -26.26 10.28
N PRO A 85 10.45 -27.27 11.02
CA PRO A 85 11.09 -27.74 12.25
C PRO A 85 12.43 -28.44 12.00
N ASP A 86 12.63 -28.95 10.79
CA ASP A 86 13.88 -29.59 10.34
C ASP A 86 14.98 -28.57 9.99
N ILE A 87 14.63 -27.28 9.83
CA ILE A 87 15.56 -26.18 9.52
C ILE A 87 15.83 -25.38 10.78
N VAL A 88 14.78 -25.00 11.50
CA VAL A 88 14.86 -24.20 12.73
C VAL A 88 14.40 -25.05 13.90
N PRO A 89 15.27 -25.41 14.85
CA PRO A 89 14.84 -26.07 16.07
C PRO A 89 14.04 -25.11 16.97
N GLU A 90 13.25 -25.67 17.88
CA GLU A 90 12.56 -24.89 18.90
C GLU A 90 13.56 -24.07 19.74
N LEU A 91 13.46 -22.74 19.66
CA LEU A 91 14.43 -21.82 20.29
C LEU A 91 14.13 -21.59 21.77
N ASN A 92 12.88 -21.80 22.21
CA ASN A 92 12.44 -21.61 23.59
C ASN A 92 12.79 -20.22 24.17
N ASP A 93 12.77 -19.19 23.32
CA ASP A 93 13.07 -17.81 23.71
C ASP A 93 11.76 -17.07 24.00
N PRO A 94 11.55 -16.58 25.24
CA PRO A 94 10.32 -15.87 25.61
C PRO A 94 10.11 -14.55 24.85
N HIS A 95 11.13 -14.02 24.20
CA HIS A 95 11.05 -12.81 23.36
C HIS A 95 10.92 -13.13 21.86
N ASN A 96 10.92 -14.41 21.49
CA ASN A 96 10.75 -14.89 20.12
C ASN A 96 9.67 -15.98 20.10
N VAL A 97 8.43 -15.57 20.38
CA VAL A 97 7.29 -16.48 20.57
C VAL A 97 6.90 -17.26 19.30
N GLU A 98 7.28 -16.75 18.13
CA GLU A 98 7.08 -17.41 16.83
C GLU A 98 8.27 -18.30 16.42
N THR A 99 9.29 -18.38 17.29
CA THR A 99 10.48 -19.21 17.10
C THR A 99 11.10 -19.04 15.71
N VAL A 100 11.53 -17.80 15.43
CA VAL A 100 12.13 -17.41 14.15
C VAL A 100 13.66 -17.40 14.23
N ALA A 101 14.33 -18.09 13.31
CA ALA A 101 15.75 -17.91 13.05
C ALA A 101 15.93 -16.92 11.89
N HIS A 102 16.52 -15.76 12.20
CA HIS A 102 16.69 -14.68 11.23
C HIS A 102 17.77 -14.96 10.19
N PHE A 103 17.61 -14.36 9.02
CA PHE A 103 18.58 -14.50 7.93
C PHE A 103 19.86 -13.68 8.14
N ASP A 104 19.77 -12.55 8.85
CA ASP A 104 20.91 -11.74 9.28
C ASP A 104 20.63 -11.07 10.64
N SER A 105 21.56 -10.24 11.11
CA SER A 105 21.45 -9.56 12.41
C SER A 105 20.47 -8.38 12.45
N THR A 106 19.95 -7.92 11.31
CA THR A 106 19.09 -6.75 11.17
C THR A 106 17.74 -7.13 10.56
N SER A 107 17.07 -8.12 11.17
CA SER A 107 15.88 -8.81 10.64
C SER A 107 14.66 -7.96 10.27
N THR A 108 14.64 -6.66 10.57
CA THR A 108 13.56 -5.72 10.23
C THR A 108 14.01 -4.53 9.40
N SER A 109 15.28 -4.51 8.98
CA SER A 109 15.88 -3.44 8.17
C SER A 109 16.32 -4.01 6.83
N PHE A 110 16.05 -3.28 5.75
CA PHE A 110 16.55 -3.62 4.43
C PHE A 110 17.94 -3.00 4.25
N ASP A 111 18.98 -3.79 4.50
CA ASP A 111 20.38 -3.40 4.33
C ASP A 111 21.16 -4.50 3.61
N ASN A 112 22.50 -4.52 3.67
CA ASN A 112 23.30 -5.54 2.99
C ASN A 112 23.95 -6.54 3.97
N ASN A 113 23.42 -6.70 5.18
CA ASN A 113 24.01 -7.55 6.21
C ASN A 113 24.00 -9.03 5.84
N ILE A 114 22.95 -9.50 5.14
CA ILE A 114 22.95 -10.83 4.51
C ILE A 114 24.23 -11.11 3.71
N ALA A 115 24.80 -10.10 3.04
CA ALA A 115 26.03 -10.24 2.27
C ALA A 115 27.29 -10.02 3.11
N THR A 116 27.32 -8.99 3.97
CA THR A 116 28.51 -8.69 4.78
C THR A 116 28.81 -9.82 5.77
N GLU A 117 27.79 -10.35 6.45
CA GLU A 117 27.92 -11.43 7.41
C GLU A 117 28.28 -12.77 6.75
N TYR A 118 27.69 -13.05 5.58
CA TYR A 118 28.02 -14.23 4.78
C TYR A 118 29.51 -14.22 4.39
N ILE A 119 29.98 -13.11 3.81
CA ILE A 119 31.38 -12.97 3.37
C ILE A 119 32.36 -12.98 4.55
N ASN A 120 31.98 -12.43 5.70
CA ASN A 120 32.81 -12.44 6.90
C ASN A 120 32.80 -13.78 7.64
N GLY A 121 31.92 -14.72 7.25
CA GLY A 121 31.74 -16.01 7.92
C GLY A 121 31.11 -15.89 9.31
N THR A 122 30.35 -14.82 9.56
CA THR A 122 29.67 -14.55 10.84
C THR A 122 28.15 -14.75 10.78
N THR A 123 27.61 -15.04 9.59
CA THR A 123 26.16 -15.23 9.39
C THR A 123 25.60 -16.36 10.26
N LEU A 124 24.41 -16.14 10.80
CA LEU A 124 23.59 -17.14 11.49
C LEU A 124 22.42 -17.62 10.63
N ASN A 125 22.38 -17.27 9.34
CA ASN A 125 21.32 -17.66 8.42
C ASN A 125 21.13 -19.19 8.47
N PRO A 126 19.94 -19.69 8.85
CA PRO A 126 19.70 -21.12 8.99
C PRO A 126 19.80 -21.89 7.66
N LEU A 127 19.65 -21.21 6.53
CA LEU A 127 19.84 -21.75 5.18
C LEU A 127 21.30 -21.67 4.70
N VAL A 128 22.21 -21.14 5.52
CA VAL A 128 23.65 -21.15 5.26
C VAL A 128 24.37 -22.11 6.19
N VAL A 129 24.17 -21.94 7.50
CA VAL A 129 24.93 -22.62 8.57
C VAL A 129 24.13 -23.73 9.26
N GLY A 130 22.97 -24.09 8.71
CA GLY A 130 22.13 -25.18 9.21
C GLY A 130 22.88 -26.51 9.29
N THR A 131 22.45 -27.36 10.23
CA THR A 131 23.08 -28.67 10.48
C THR A 131 22.83 -29.67 9.35
N ASN A 132 21.72 -29.51 8.62
CA ASN A 132 21.38 -30.30 7.45
C ASN A 132 21.85 -29.61 6.16
N ALA A 133 22.99 -30.04 5.62
CA ALA A 133 23.54 -29.47 4.40
C ALA A 133 22.59 -29.52 3.18
N THR A 134 21.60 -30.42 3.17
CA THR A 134 20.60 -30.52 2.11
C THR A 134 19.68 -29.29 2.11
N THR A 135 19.34 -28.74 3.27
CA THR A 135 18.48 -27.55 3.40
C THR A 135 19.23 -26.23 3.31
N ASN A 136 20.57 -26.25 3.28
CA ASN A 136 21.39 -25.04 3.20
C ASN A 136 21.42 -24.44 1.78
N SER A 137 20.23 -24.05 1.29
CA SER A 137 20.00 -23.51 -0.06
C SER A 137 20.74 -22.21 -0.31
N ASP A 138 20.67 -21.26 0.63
CA ASP A 138 21.38 -19.99 0.54
C ASP A 138 22.89 -20.21 0.42
N GLN A 139 23.49 -21.11 1.20
CA GLN A 139 24.92 -21.44 1.05
C GLN A 139 25.24 -21.89 -0.37
N ARG A 140 24.42 -22.78 -0.96
CA ARG A 140 24.64 -23.30 -2.32
C ARG A 140 24.44 -22.21 -3.37
N ILE A 141 23.43 -21.37 -3.23
CA ILE A 141 23.11 -20.30 -4.17
C ILE A 141 24.17 -19.21 -4.11
N PHE A 142 24.47 -18.67 -2.93
CA PHE A 142 25.44 -17.58 -2.71
C PHE A 142 26.84 -17.93 -3.17
N SER A 143 27.27 -19.19 -3.00
CA SER A 143 28.59 -19.66 -3.46
C SER A 143 28.63 -20.11 -4.91
N SER A 144 27.50 -20.13 -5.61
CA SER A 144 27.40 -20.76 -6.93
C SER A 144 28.22 -20.05 -8.01
N ASP A 145 28.53 -18.76 -7.85
CA ASP A 145 29.39 -17.98 -8.73
C ASP A 145 30.81 -17.76 -8.18
N GLY A 146 31.20 -18.49 -7.13
CA GLY A 146 32.45 -18.25 -6.42
C GLY A 146 32.41 -17.04 -5.49
N ASN A 147 31.22 -16.70 -4.96
CA ASN A 147 30.93 -15.57 -4.08
C ASN A 147 31.10 -14.18 -4.73
N VAL A 148 31.20 -14.09 -6.06
CA VAL A 148 31.48 -12.81 -6.75
C VAL A 148 30.36 -11.80 -6.50
N THR A 149 29.11 -12.22 -6.64
CA THR A 149 27.92 -11.38 -6.42
C THR A 149 27.82 -10.95 -4.96
N MET A 150 27.93 -11.88 -4.02
CA MET A 150 27.87 -11.58 -2.57
C MET A 150 29.01 -10.68 -2.12
N LEU A 151 30.22 -10.85 -2.67
CA LEU A 151 31.35 -9.94 -2.44
C LEU A 151 31.07 -8.53 -2.96
N SER A 152 30.37 -8.39 -4.09
CA SER A 152 29.96 -7.09 -4.64
C SER A 152 28.96 -6.40 -3.71
N PHE A 153 27.94 -7.13 -3.26
CA PHE A 153 26.93 -6.62 -2.34
C PHE A 153 27.49 -6.24 -0.98
N ALA A 154 28.38 -7.06 -0.40
CA ALA A 154 29.03 -6.77 0.87
C ALA A 154 29.86 -5.45 0.82
N LYS A 155 30.40 -5.10 -0.34
CA LYS A 155 31.23 -3.88 -0.52
C LYS A 155 30.42 -2.60 -0.67
N SER A 156 29.15 -2.68 -1.06
CA SER A 156 28.33 -1.49 -1.35
C SER A 156 26.86 -1.75 -1.08
N SER A 157 26.36 -1.17 0.01
CA SER A 157 24.94 -1.15 0.34
C SER A 157 24.11 -0.45 -0.74
N GLN A 158 24.67 0.59 -1.38
CA GLN A 158 24.01 1.27 -2.50
C GLN A 158 23.85 0.35 -3.72
N HIS A 159 24.89 -0.40 -4.08
CA HIS A 159 24.82 -1.34 -5.21
C HIS A 159 23.85 -2.48 -4.93
N PHE A 160 23.87 -3.02 -3.71
CA PHE A 160 22.88 -4.00 -3.25
C PHE A 160 21.46 -3.45 -3.41
N ALA A 161 21.17 -2.29 -2.83
CA ALA A 161 19.85 -1.66 -2.90
C ALA A 161 19.41 -1.40 -4.36
N SER A 162 20.28 -0.84 -5.22
CA SER A 162 19.92 -0.61 -6.62
C SER A 162 19.66 -1.90 -7.40
N THR A 163 20.38 -2.97 -7.09
CA THR A 163 20.19 -4.29 -7.73
C THR A 163 18.86 -4.90 -7.27
N CYS A 164 18.55 -4.83 -5.98
CA CYS A 164 17.28 -5.31 -5.44
C CYS A 164 16.08 -4.56 -6.02
N ALA A 165 16.20 -3.24 -6.23
CA ALA A 165 15.16 -2.44 -6.86
C ALA A 165 14.79 -2.96 -8.27
N ASP A 166 15.80 -3.22 -9.11
CA ASP A 166 15.61 -3.73 -10.47
C ASP A 166 15.03 -5.15 -10.47
N LEU A 167 15.61 -6.04 -9.64
CA LEU A 167 15.20 -7.44 -9.56
C LEU A 167 13.78 -7.60 -9.04
N PHE A 168 13.40 -6.89 -7.98
CA PHE A 168 12.02 -6.93 -7.48
C PHE A 168 11.03 -6.35 -8.48
N ALA A 169 11.35 -5.25 -9.16
CA ALA A 169 10.49 -4.70 -10.20
C ALA A 169 10.24 -5.72 -11.32
N ARG A 170 11.30 -6.36 -11.84
CA ARG A 170 11.17 -7.41 -12.86
C ARG A 170 10.40 -8.64 -12.35
N MET A 171 10.59 -9.00 -11.08
CA MET A 171 9.89 -10.14 -10.46
C MET A 171 8.38 -9.89 -10.44
N ILE A 172 7.94 -8.73 -9.94
CA ILE A 172 6.50 -8.42 -9.89
C ILE A 172 5.91 -8.05 -11.24
N ASP A 173 6.73 -7.63 -12.21
CA ASP A 173 6.31 -7.33 -13.59
C ASP A 173 6.24 -8.59 -14.47
N THR A 174 6.60 -9.77 -13.95
CA THR A 174 6.42 -11.04 -14.65
C THR A 174 4.94 -11.42 -14.66
N VAL A 175 4.29 -11.23 -15.81
CA VAL A 175 2.84 -11.46 -16.00
C VAL A 175 2.56 -12.40 -17.18
N PRO A 176 1.38 -13.06 -17.22
CA PRO A 176 0.97 -13.88 -18.35
C PRO A 176 0.99 -13.14 -19.69
N SER A 177 1.21 -13.89 -20.78
CA SER A 177 1.18 -13.33 -22.13
C SER A 177 -0.16 -12.66 -22.42
N GLY A 178 -0.12 -11.39 -22.84
CA GLY A 178 -1.33 -10.61 -23.16
C GLY A 178 -1.79 -9.66 -22.05
N VAL A 179 -1.26 -9.80 -20.83
CA VAL A 179 -1.41 -8.77 -19.79
C VAL A 179 -0.52 -7.57 -20.16
N GLN A 180 -1.11 -6.38 -20.18
CA GLN A 180 -0.39 -5.12 -20.41
C GLN A 180 -0.38 -4.33 -19.11
N LEU A 181 0.81 -4.21 -18.53
CA LEU A 181 1.03 -3.36 -17.37
C LEU A 181 1.01 -1.89 -17.77
N THR A 182 0.65 -1.02 -16.84
CA THR A 182 0.70 0.43 -17.02
C THR A 182 2.16 0.92 -17.12
N GLU A 183 2.31 2.18 -17.48
CA GLU A 183 3.53 2.93 -17.15
C GLU A 183 3.80 2.91 -15.64
N VAL A 184 5.03 3.26 -15.25
CA VAL A 184 5.40 3.33 -13.82
C VAL A 184 4.47 4.31 -13.14
N ILE A 185 3.83 3.86 -12.07
CA ILE A 185 2.99 4.70 -11.23
C ILE A 185 3.90 5.45 -10.27
N THR A 186 4.19 6.70 -10.62
CA THR A 186 4.94 7.59 -9.73
C THR A 186 3.98 8.23 -8.73
N LEU A 187 4.22 7.97 -7.45
CA LEU A 187 3.48 8.62 -6.38
C LEU A 187 3.86 10.11 -6.31
N LEU A 188 2.85 10.97 -6.18
CA LEU A 188 3.10 12.39 -5.91
C LEU A 188 3.85 12.52 -4.57
N PRO A 189 4.92 13.32 -4.48
CA PRO A 189 5.64 13.55 -3.22
C PRO A 189 4.72 14.09 -2.12
N VAL A 190 3.74 14.90 -2.50
CA VAL A 190 2.68 15.41 -1.61
C VAL A 190 1.33 15.00 -2.18
N LYS A 191 0.46 14.41 -1.35
CA LYS A 191 -0.92 14.09 -1.73
C LYS A 191 -1.90 14.37 -0.59
N PRO A 192 -2.75 15.39 -0.71
CA PRO A 192 -3.90 15.57 0.16
C PRO A 192 -4.89 14.40 -0.02
N GLU A 193 -5.30 13.83 1.09
CA GLU A 193 -6.41 12.88 1.24
C GLU A 193 -7.50 13.59 2.02
N LEU A 194 -8.35 14.30 1.27
CA LEU A 194 -9.42 15.09 1.85
C LEU A 194 -10.57 14.16 2.25
N GLN A 195 -11.03 14.27 3.49
CA GLN A 195 -12.29 13.67 3.91
C GLN A 195 -13.46 14.45 3.30
N PRO A 196 -14.67 13.87 3.28
CA PRO A 196 -15.85 14.57 2.80
C PRO A 196 -16.04 15.92 3.51
N LEU A 197 -16.34 16.94 2.72
CA LEU A 197 -16.73 18.26 3.20
C LEU A 197 -18.10 18.17 3.89
N THR A 198 -18.16 18.55 5.16
CA THR A 198 -19.40 18.48 5.95
C THR A 198 -19.98 19.88 6.17
N ILE A 199 -21.30 20.00 6.22
CA ILE A 199 -22.00 21.25 6.52
C ILE A 199 -22.86 21.03 7.77
N ASP A 200 -22.64 21.83 8.81
CA ASP A 200 -23.43 21.87 10.04
C ASP A 200 -23.99 23.28 10.25
N GLY A 201 -25.28 23.47 9.95
CA GLY A 201 -25.90 24.80 9.89
C GLY A 201 -25.25 25.68 8.83
N ASP A 202 -24.77 26.86 9.23
CA ASP A 202 -24.03 27.80 8.38
C ASP A 202 -22.50 27.57 8.41
N ILE A 203 -22.05 26.46 9.01
CA ILE A 203 -20.63 26.14 9.17
C ILE A 203 -20.26 25.02 8.20
N LEU A 204 -19.25 25.30 7.39
CA LEU A 204 -18.60 24.36 6.50
C LEU A 204 -17.35 23.81 7.21
N GLN A 205 -17.30 22.49 7.37
CA GLN A 205 -16.25 21.77 8.08
C GLN A 205 -15.41 20.96 7.09
N PHE A 206 -14.09 21.15 7.18
CA PHE A 206 -13.13 20.49 6.32
C PHE A 206 -12.21 19.59 7.15
N ALA A 207 -12.09 18.33 6.73
CA ALA A 207 -11.19 17.38 7.36
C ALA A 207 -10.42 16.55 6.32
N GLY A 208 -9.39 15.83 6.75
CA GLY A 208 -8.48 15.13 5.85
C GLY A 208 -7.08 14.96 6.40
N LEU A 209 -6.21 14.39 5.57
CA LEU A 209 -4.81 14.18 5.86
C LEU A 209 -4.00 14.68 4.67
N ILE A 210 -2.74 15.09 4.88
CA ILE A 210 -1.79 15.27 3.77
C ILE A 210 -0.69 14.24 3.90
N ARG A 211 -0.58 13.38 2.89
CA ARG A 211 0.47 12.38 2.77
C ARG A 211 1.73 12.99 2.17
N PHE A 212 2.84 12.87 2.88
CA PHE A 212 4.18 13.08 2.32
C PHE A 212 4.87 11.77 1.99
N TRP A 213 5.50 11.71 0.83
CA TRP A 213 6.17 10.53 0.29
C TRP A 213 7.59 10.87 -0.15
N ASN A 214 8.57 10.21 0.46
CA ASN A 214 9.99 10.35 0.12
C ASN A 214 10.47 11.81 0.08
N LEU A 215 9.93 12.64 0.98
CA LEU A 215 10.34 14.02 1.17
C LEU A 215 11.42 14.08 2.25
N THR A 216 12.52 14.77 1.97
CA THR A 216 13.57 15.04 2.97
C THR A 216 12.95 15.64 4.22
N GLU A 217 13.28 15.13 5.42
CA GLU A 217 12.74 15.68 6.65
C GLU A 217 13.15 17.15 6.81
N ASN A 218 12.19 18.00 7.17
CA ASN A 218 12.41 19.41 7.48
C ASN A 218 11.68 19.73 8.80
N PRO A 219 12.40 19.98 9.91
CA PRO A 219 11.77 20.29 11.19
C PRO A 219 11.05 21.64 11.17
N ASP A 220 11.43 22.55 10.28
CA ASP A 220 10.84 23.88 10.10
C ASP A 220 9.79 23.90 8.99
N ARG A 221 9.28 22.73 8.59
CA ARG A 221 8.34 22.60 7.48
C ARG A 221 7.03 23.35 7.76
N VAL A 222 6.65 24.18 6.79
CA VAL A 222 5.37 24.90 6.82
C VAL A 222 4.45 24.33 5.75
N VAL A 223 3.29 23.82 6.18
CA VAL A 223 2.25 23.31 5.30
C VAL A 223 1.04 24.20 5.46
N GLN A 224 0.50 24.73 4.36
CA GLN A 224 -0.67 25.59 4.43
C GLN A 224 -1.74 25.18 3.42
N ILE A 225 -3.01 25.35 3.80
CA ILE A 225 -4.12 25.44 2.86
C ILE A 225 -4.41 26.92 2.62
N ILE A 226 -4.67 27.28 1.37
CA ILE A 226 -5.12 28.60 0.94
C ILE A 226 -6.44 28.42 0.20
N TRP A 227 -7.45 29.22 0.49
CA TRP A 227 -8.72 29.17 -0.22
C TRP A 227 -9.31 30.55 -0.48
N ASP A 228 -10.05 30.64 -1.58
CA ASP A 228 -10.77 31.83 -2.00
C ASP A 228 -12.28 31.61 -1.78
N ASP A 229 -13.00 32.61 -1.28
CA ASP A 229 -14.46 32.55 -1.11
C ASP A 229 -15.23 33.22 -2.27
N HIS A 230 -16.55 33.01 -2.36
CA HIS A 230 -17.37 33.60 -3.45
C HIS A 230 -17.55 35.12 -3.33
N ILE A 231 -17.23 35.72 -2.19
CA ILE A 231 -17.33 37.15 -1.95
C ILE A 231 -15.99 37.88 -2.16
N GLY A 232 -14.95 37.16 -2.58
CA GLY A 232 -13.63 37.68 -2.96
C GLY A 232 -12.60 37.73 -1.83
N GLY A 233 -12.87 37.09 -0.69
CA GLY A 233 -11.92 36.90 0.39
C GLY A 233 -10.90 35.79 0.08
N VAL A 234 -9.67 35.99 0.55
CA VAL A 234 -8.57 35.03 0.45
C VAL A 234 -8.13 34.69 1.86
N HIS A 235 -8.10 33.39 2.16
CA HIS A 235 -7.87 32.87 3.50
C HIS A 235 -6.75 31.83 3.48
N ASN A 236 -6.10 31.61 4.62
CA ASN A 236 -5.11 30.55 4.76
C ASN A 236 -5.15 29.92 6.17
N LEU A 237 -4.69 28.68 6.23
CA LEU A 237 -4.51 27.93 7.47
C LEU A 237 -3.17 27.19 7.40
N THR A 238 -2.32 27.38 8.42
CA THR A 238 -1.13 26.55 8.61
C THR A 238 -1.49 25.28 9.37
N LEU A 239 -1.07 24.14 8.85
CA LEU A 239 -1.35 22.82 9.41
C LEU A 239 -0.28 22.39 10.40
N LEU A 240 -0.69 21.60 11.39
CA LEU A 240 0.22 20.97 12.33
C LEU A 240 0.51 19.53 11.89
N PRO A 241 1.74 19.03 12.13
CA PRO A 241 2.06 17.63 11.88
C PRO A 241 1.27 16.73 12.82
N SER A 242 0.78 15.60 12.33
CA SER A 242 0.15 14.57 13.16
C SER A 242 1.15 13.98 14.18
N GLN A 243 0.64 13.46 15.29
CA GLN A 243 1.44 12.79 16.33
C GLN A 243 2.07 11.46 15.83
N GLU A 244 1.53 10.85 14.77
CA GLU A 244 2.05 9.60 14.19
C GLU A 244 3.25 9.85 13.25
N ARG A 245 4.42 10.09 13.84
CA ARG A 245 5.69 9.96 13.10
C ARG A 245 6.13 8.50 13.12
N THR A 246 5.90 7.75 12.04
CA THR A 246 6.65 6.50 11.84
C THR A 246 8.08 6.85 11.45
N PRO A 247 9.11 6.43 12.21
CA PRO A 247 10.50 6.62 11.82
C PRO A 247 10.78 5.95 10.48
N GLY A 248 11.41 6.67 9.55
CA GLY A 248 11.65 6.24 8.18
C GLY A 248 11.04 7.22 7.17
N ASN A 249 11.70 7.42 6.02
CA ASN A 249 11.44 8.44 4.99
C ASN A 249 10.05 8.41 4.32
N PHE A 250 9.07 7.67 4.84
CA PHE A 250 8.06 7.08 3.98
C PHE A 250 6.69 7.72 4.06
N MET A 251 6.23 8.15 5.23
CA MET A 251 4.89 8.73 5.38
C MET A 251 4.85 9.68 6.58
N THR A 252 4.56 10.96 6.35
CA THR A 252 4.13 11.89 7.42
C THR A 252 2.76 12.41 7.05
N TRP A 253 1.87 12.42 8.05
CA TRP A 253 0.51 12.95 7.90
C TRP A 253 0.41 14.33 8.54
N TYR A 254 -0.29 15.24 7.88
CA TYR A 254 -0.76 16.50 8.45
C TYR A 254 -2.27 16.46 8.52
N ASP A 255 -2.82 16.73 9.70
CA ASP A 255 -4.26 16.67 9.91
C ASP A 255 -4.92 17.96 9.39
N LEU A 256 -6.05 17.75 8.72
CA LEU A 256 -7.05 18.75 8.38
C LEU A 256 -8.26 18.36 9.24
N GLY A 257 -8.75 19.25 10.10
CA GLY A 257 -9.84 18.89 11.02
C GLY A 257 -9.36 18.10 12.25
N PRO A 258 -10.28 17.68 13.15
CA PRO A 258 -9.93 17.58 14.55
C PRO A 258 -9.03 16.39 14.88
N THR A 259 -7.88 16.72 15.46
CA THR A 259 -7.21 15.88 16.45
C THR A 259 -7.45 16.49 17.84
N GLU A 260 -7.02 15.82 18.91
CA GLU A 260 -7.23 16.30 20.31
C GLU A 260 -6.78 17.76 20.55
N ASP A 261 -5.97 18.34 19.64
CA ASP A 261 -5.35 19.66 19.74
C ASP A 261 -5.72 20.66 18.63
N VAL A 262 -6.59 20.32 17.66
CA VAL A 262 -6.93 21.21 16.51
C VAL A 262 -8.45 21.32 16.35
N GLU A 263 -9.02 22.52 16.52
CA GLU A 263 -10.44 22.76 16.20
C GLU A 263 -10.69 22.62 14.69
N PHE A 264 -11.86 22.09 14.31
CA PHE A 264 -12.30 22.05 12.91
C PHE A 264 -12.05 23.40 12.21
N LEU A 265 -11.53 23.38 10.98
CA LEU A 265 -11.57 24.56 10.13
C LEU A 265 -13.05 24.85 9.84
N SER A 266 -13.61 25.79 10.60
CA SER A 266 -14.99 26.23 10.51
C SER A 266 -15.04 27.40 9.54
N LEU A 267 -15.64 27.18 8.38
CA LEU A 267 -15.78 28.16 7.31
C LEU A 267 -17.22 28.64 7.24
N ASP A 268 -17.43 29.90 6.84
CA ASP A 268 -18.77 30.42 6.56
C ASP A 268 -19.31 29.75 5.29
N ALA A 269 -20.33 28.90 5.45
CA ALA A 269 -20.94 28.17 4.35
C ALA A 269 -21.62 29.12 3.34
N THR A 270 -22.02 30.33 3.75
CA THR A 270 -22.64 31.32 2.87
C THR A 270 -21.63 32.07 2.01
N ALA A 271 -20.39 32.22 2.49
CA ALA A 271 -19.27 32.72 1.70
C ALA A 271 -18.80 31.67 0.68
N GLY A 272 -18.87 30.38 1.04
CA GLY A 272 -18.48 29.23 0.20
C GLY A 272 -17.01 29.25 -0.23
N ILE A 273 -16.59 28.25 -1.02
CA ILE A 273 -15.20 28.12 -1.51
C ILE A 273 -15.21 28.03 -3.03
N THR A 274 -14.46 28.92 -3.68
CA THR A 274 -14.31 28.94 -5.14
C THR A 274 -13.05 28.26 -5.63
N ASN A 275 -12.00 28.25 -4.80
CA ASN A 275 -10.70 27.69 -5.12
C ASN A 275 -10.01 27.26 -3.83
N MET A 276 -9.28 26.15 -3.88
CA MET A 276 -8.50 25.65 -2.76
C MET A 276 -7.15 25.14 -3.26
N GLN A 277 -6.11 25.56 -2.57
CA GLN A 277 -4.72 25.29 -2.88
C GLN A 277 -3.98 24.89 -1.62
N PHE A 278 -2.84 24.23 -1.80
CA PHE A 278 -1.96 23.84 -0.71
C PHE A 278 -0.54 24.26 -1.05
N THR A 279 0.18 24.71 -0.04
CA THR A 279 1.59 25.09 -0.17
C THR A 279 2.44 24.28 0.77
N LEU A 280 3.64 23.96 0.29
CA LEU A 280 4.71 23.36 1.06
C LEU A 280 5.89 24.33 1.05
N ASP A 281 6.31 24.79 2.23
CA ASP A 281 7.42 25.74 2.40
C ASP A 281 7.27 26.99 1.49
N GLY A 282 6.03 27.46 1.33
CA GLY A 282 5.67 28.64 0.53
C GLY A 282 5.59 28.39 -0.99
N LYS A 283 5.77 27.16 -1.47
CA LYS A 283 5.57 26.80 -2.87
C LYS A 283 4.19 26.19 -3.08
N LEU A 284 3.47 26.67 -4.10
CA LEU A 284 2.26 26.01 -4.56
C LEU A 284 2.62 24.63 -5.09
N GLU A 285 1.95 23.63 -4.58
CA GLU A 285 2.14 22.26 -5.00
C GLU A 285 1.07 21.89 -6.04
N ASP A 286 1.50 21.21 -7.11
CA ASP A 286 0.61 20.83 -8.22
C ASP A 286 0.11 19.39 -8.03
N GLN A 287 -1.20 19.23 -7.84
CA GLN A 287 -1.85 17.90 -7.76
C GLN A 287 -2.15 17.30 -9.14
N GLY A 288 -1.56 17.83 -10.22
CA GLY A 288 -1.73 17.31 -11.57
C GLY A 288 -3.17 17.41 -12.07
N SER A 289 -3.91 18.43 -11.65
CA SER A 289 -5.35 18.61 -11.93
C SER A 289 -6.29 17.55 -11.33
N VAL A 290 -5.81 16.69 -10.42
CA VAL A 290 -6.66 15.79 -9.64
C VAL A 290 -7.12 16.55 -8.38
N GLY A 291 -8.13 17.40 -8.54
CA GLY A 291 -8.85 17.98 -7.40
C GLY A 291 -9.52 16.88 -6.56
N PRO A 292 -10.07 17.19 -5.37
CA PRO A 292 -10.83 16.23 -4.59
C PRO A 292 -11.88 15.56 -5.49
N PRO A 293 -11.98 14.21 -5.51
CA PRO A 293 -13.01 13.58 -6.30
C PRO A 293 -14.37 14.10 -5.80
N ALA A 294 -15.14 14.71 -6.69
CA ALA A 294 -16.57 14.86 -6.44
C ALA A 294 -17.11 13.46 -6.12
N ALA A 295 -17.82 13.30 -4.99
CA ALA A 295 -18.29 12.02 -4.49
C ALA A 295 -19.30 11.38 -5.47
N LYS A 296 -18.77 10.67 -6.46
CA LYS A 296 -19.52 9.94 -7.48
C LYS A 296 -19.41 8.45 -7.19
N PHE A 297 -20.55 7.79 -6.99
CA PHE A 297 -20.61 6.35 -6.80
C PHE A 297 -21.22 5.67 -8.03
N ASP A 298 -20.47 4.76 -8.64
CA ASP A 298 -20.85 4.02 -9.85
C ASP A 298 -21.02 2.52 -9.53
N VAL A 299 -22.20 1.97 -9.78
CA VAL A 299 -22.50 0.52 -9.66
C VAL A 299 -22.52 -0.10 -11.05
N ALA A 300 -21.62 -1.05 -11.31
CA ALA A 300 -21.60 -1.83 -12.54
C ALA A 300 -22.49 -3.08 -12.40
N VAL A 301 -23.53 -3.20 -13.23
CA VAL A 301 -24.38 -4.40 -13.31
C VAL A 301 -24.38 -4.96 -14.73
N ARG A 302 -24.63 -6.27 -14.90
CA ARG A 302 -24.77 -6.85 -16.24
C ARG A 302 -25.89 -6.14 -17.00
N ARG A 303 -25.70 -5.86 -18.28
CA ARG A 303 -26.70 -5.16 -19.09
C ARG A 303 -28.02 -5.95 -19.10
N GLY A 304 -29.13 -5.26 -18.78
CA GLY A 304 -30.46 -5.87 -18.61
C GLY A 304 -30.83 -6.15 -17.14
N VAL A 305 -29.91 -5.94 -16.20
CA VAL A 305 -30.18 -5.97 -14.75
C VAL A 305 -30.51 -4.55 -14.28
N ASN A 306 -31.64 -4.42 -13.57
CA ASN A 306 -32.11 -3.13 -13.05
C ASN A 306 -31.67 -2.93 -11.61
N VAL A 307 -31.05 -1.78 -11.34
CA VAL A 307 -30.83 -1.30 -9.97
C VAL A 307 -32.11 -0.61 -9.52
N THR A 308 -32.86 -1.25 -8.62
CA THR A 308 -34.19 -0.74 -8.21
C THR A 308 -34.10 0.35 -7.15
N ARG A 309 -33.02 0.34 -6.35
CA ARG A 309 -32.81 1.32 -5.29
C ARG A 309 -31.33 1.44 -4.94
N MET A 310 -30.91 2.66 -4.63
CA MET A 310 -29.62 2.95 -4.01
C MET A 310 -29.87 3.82 -2.78
N TYR A 311 -29.21 3.52 -1.65
CA TYR A 311 -29.37 4.27 -0.41
C TYR A 311 -28.14 4.19 0.50
N THR A 312 -28.01 5.12 1.44
CA THR A 312 -27.09 5.01 2.59
C THR A 312 -27.89 4.72 3.87
N GLU A 313 -27.25 4.04 4.82
CA GLU A 313 -27.82 3.69 6.14
C GLU A 313 -26.92 4.26 7.24
N ASP A 314 -27.39 5.26 7.98
CA ASP A 314 -26.67 5.77 9.16
C ASP A 314 -27.30 5.25 10.45
N GLU A 315 -26.46 4.85 11.40
CA GLU A 315 -26.86 4.54 12.76
C GLU A 315 -26.78 5.79 13.64
N VAL A 316 -27.93 6.38 13.93
CA VAL A 316 -28.04 7.60 14.74
C VAL A 316 -28.46 7.22 16.15
N LYS A 317 -27.77 7.73 17.18
CA LYS A 317 -28.19 7.53 18.58
C LYS A 317 -29.49 8.29 18.82
N ASP A 318 -30.45 7.67 19.51
CA ASP A 318 -31.66 8.38 19.91
C ASP A 318 -31.36 9.56 20.86
N ALA A 319 -32.32 10.47 21.01
CA ALA A 319 -32.18 11.69 21.82
C ALA A 319 -31.88 11.44 23.32
N THR A 320 -31.95 10.18 23.77
CA THR A 320 -31.63 9.76 25.14
C THR A 320 -30.29 9.03 25.25
N GLY A 321 -29.58 8.85 24.13
CA GLY A 321 -28.29 8.16 24.06
C GLY A 321 -28.38 6.64 24.20
N HIS A 322 -29.57 6.05 24.14
CA HIS A 322 -29.80 4.62 24.40
C HIS A 322 -30.57 3.95 23.25
N GLY A 323 -29.83 3.55 22.21
CA GLY A 323 -30.34 2.82 21.05
C GLY A 323 -29.89 3.45 19.73
N PHE A 324 -29.65 2.63 18.72
CA PHE A 324 -29.33 3.07 17.35
C PHE A 324 -30.60 3.04 16.49
N LEU A 325 -30.95 4.18 15.90
CA LEU A 325 -31.96 4.30 14.85
C LEU A 325 -31.26 4.23 13.50
N VAL A 326 -31.78 3.43 12.56
CA VAL A 326 -31.25 3.37 11.18
C VAL A 326 -31.99 4.40 10.32
N GLU A 327 -31.32 5.48 9.97
CA GLU A 327 -31.82 6.46 9.00
C GLU A 327 -31.38 6.07 7.59
N ARG A 328 -32.32 6.09 6.64
CA ARG A 328 -32.08 5.71 5.24
C ARG A 328 -32.26 6.88 4.31
N TYR A 329 -31.20 7.20 3.57
CA TYR A 329 -31.23 8.24 2.54
C TYR A 329 -31.22 7.59 1.17
N SER A 330 -32.34 7.66 0.45
CA SER A 330 -32.47 7.03 -0.88
C SER A 330 -32.08 7.99 -1.99
N PHE A 331 -31.32 7.49 -2.97
CA PHE A 331 -30.92 8.22 -4.17
C PHE A 331 -31.65 7.65 -5.39
N SER A 332 -31.96 8.54 -6.36
CA SER A 332 -32.49 8.10 -7.65
C SER A 332 -31.31 7.72 -8.55
N PRO A 333 -31.15 6.44 -8.94
CA PRO A 333 -30.05 6.04 -9.79
C PRO A 333 -30.24 6.63 -11.19
N VAL A 334 -29.17 7.18 -11.76
CA VAL A 334 -29.21 7.68 -13.14
C VAL A 334 -29.01 6.49 -14.08
N GLU A 335 -29.96 6.31 -15.00
CA GLU A 335 -29.93 5.23 -15.99
C GLU A 335 -28.73 5.41 -16.95
N PRO A 336 -27.98 4.34 -17.26
CA PRO A 336 -26.87 4.43 -18.20
C PRO A 336 -27.33 4.90 -19.59
N GLY A 337 -26.58 5.84 -20.18
CA GLY A 337 -26.81 6.31 -21.55
C GLY A 337 -26.65 5.19 -22.60
N ALA A 338 -27.20 5.42 -23.80
CA ALA A 338 -27.22 4.40 -24.85
C ALA A 338 -25.82 3.99 -25.39
N ALA A 339 -25.55 2.69 -25.28
CA ALA A 339 -24.60 1.82 -26.00
C ALA A 339 -23.10 2.18 -26.06
N THR A 340 -22.31 1.50 -25.21
CA THR A 340 -20.96 0.99 -25.55
C THR A 340 -21.02 -0.55 -25.64
N ASN A 341 -20.09 -1.20 -26.35
CA ASN A 341 -20.11 -2.65 -26.61
C ASN A 341 -19.73 -3.51 -25.37
N THR A 342 -19.96 -3.01 -24.16
CA THR A 342 -19.58 -3.62 -22.88
C THR A 342 -20.70 -4.50 -22.33
N PRO A 343 -20.38 -5.63 -21.66
CA PRO A 343 -21.38 -6.51 -21.03
C PRO A 343 -22.03 -5.90 -19.77
N TYR A 344 -21.51 -4.76 -19.30
CA TYR A 344 -21.97 -4.06 -18.10
C TYR A 344 -22.56 -2.68 -18.42
N ALA A 345 -23.51 -2.27 -17.58
CA ALA A 345 -24.15 -0.97 -17.51
C ALA A 345 -23.80 -0.33 -16.16
N PHE A 346 -23.44 0.96 -16.16
CA PHE A 346 -23.05 1.69 -14.95
C PHE A 346 -24.20 2.59 -14.50
N TRP A 347 -24.70 2.35 -13.30
CA TRP A 347 -25.71 3.19 -12.64
C TRP A 347 -24.99 4.13 -11.68
N THR A 348 -25.22 5.43 -11.83
CA THR A 348 -24.53 6.47 -11.04
C THR A 348 -25.48 7.07 -10.01
N ALA A 349 -24.99 7.25 -8.79
CA ALA A 349 -25.62 8.09 -7.77
C ALA A 349 -24.69 9.25 -7.39
N ASN A 350 -25.26 10.47 -7.42
CA ASN A 350 -24.61 11.66 -6.88
C ASN A 350 -25.02 11.79 -5.41
N LEU A 351 -24.05 11.72 -4.50
CA LEU A 351 -24.30 11.86 -3.08
C LEU A 351 -24.49 13.35 -2.76
N THR A 352 -25.65 13.72 -2.20
CA THR A 352 -26.02 15.12 -1.92
C THR A 352 -25.92 15.50 -0.43
N GLN A 353 -25.55 14.57 0.45
CA GLN A 353 -25.37 14.78 1.90
C GLN A 353 -24.30 13.85 2.47
N ASN A 354 -23.83 14.15 3.69
CA ASN A 354 -22.90 13.33 4.48
C ASN A 354 -23.33 11.86 4.48
N ALA A 355 -22.49 10.98 3.95
CA ALA A 355 -22.62 9.55 4.16
C ALA A 355 -21.36 9.09 4.89
N THR A 356 -21.46 8.95 6.21
CA THR A 356 -20.44 8.28 7.04
C THR A 356 -20.49 6.76 6.92
N SER A 357 -21.35 6.24 6.05
CA SER A 357 -21.82 4.86 6.09
C SER A 357 -21.93 4.21 4.72
N TYR A 358 -22.13 2.88 4.75
CA TYR A 358 -22.16 2.00 3.60
C TYR A 358 -23.19 2.45 2.55
N VAL A 359 -22.75 2.60 1.31
CA VAL A 359 -23.64 2.76 0.15
C VAL A 359 -24.15 1.38 -0.24
N THR A 360 -25.47 1.22 -0.23
CA THR A 360 -26.15 -0.05 -0.54
C THR A 360 -26.96 0.07 -1.83
N ALA A 361 -26.76 -0.89 -2.74
CA ALA A 361 -27.56 -1.08 -3.95
C ALA A 361 -28.42 -2.34 -3.82
N GLU A 362 -29.69 -2.22 -4.20
CA GLU A 362 -30.60 -3.37 -4.32
C GLU A 362 -30.73 -3.78 -5.79
N ILE A 363 -30.39 -5.04 -6.06
CA ILE A 363 -30.31 -5.63 -7.40
C ILE A 363 -31.07 -6.95 -7.38
N ASP A 364 -32.18 -7.04 -8.12
CA ASP A 364 -33.01 -8.26 -8.22
C ASP A 364 -33.38 -8.89 -6.85
N GLY A 365 -33.57 -8.06 -5.82
CA GLY A 365 -33.89 -8.50 -4.45
C GLY A 365 -32.69 -8.85 -3.57
N ALA A 366 -31.46 -8.79 -4.10
CA ALA A 366 -30.22 -8.88 -3.33
C ALA A 366 -29.72 -7.49 -2.93
N LYS A 367 -29.07 -7.39 -1.76
CA LYS A 367 -28.45 -6.15 -1.25
C LYS A 367 -26.93 -6.25 -1.34
N ILE A 368 -26.28 -5.21 -1.86
CA ILE A 368 -24.81 -5.11 -1.94
C ILE A 368 -24.38 -3.77 -1.33
N SER A 369 -23.50 -3.80 -0.33
CA SER A 369 -23.10 -2.62 0.47
C SER A 369 -21.59 -2.38 0.43
N VAL A 370 -21.14 -1.12 0.32
CA VAL A 370 -19.72 -0.71 0.29
C VAL A 370 -19.48 0.53 1.16
N GLY A 371 -18.50 0.53 2.06
CA GLY A 371 -18.25 1.61 3.04
C GLY A 371 -17.11 2.58 2.69
N PRO A 372 -17.02 3.76 3.34
CA PRO A 372 -15.97 4.75 3.17
C PRO A 372 -14.75 4.36 4.01
N ILE A 373 -14.11 3.27 3.62
CA ILE A 373 -12.84 2.86 4.20
C ILE A 373 -11.97 2.54 2.99
N ALA A 374 -10.84 3.24 2.87
CA ALA A 374 -9.77 2.87 1.96
C ALA A 374 -9.54 1.35 2.03
N ALA A 375 -9.06 0.74 0.95
CA ALA A 375 -8.50 -0.60 1.10
C ALA A 375 -7.30 -0.48 2.06
N PHE A 376 -7.52 -0.75 3.35
CA PHE A 376 -6.45 -0.87 4.32
C PHE A 376 -5.79 -2.22 4.06
N ILE A 377 -4.61 -2.18 3.44
CA ILE A 377 -3.63 -3.22 3.72
C ILE A 377 -3.07 -2.83 5.09
N ALA A 378 -3.49 -3.54 6.13
CA ALA A 378 -2.73 -3.58 7.38
C ALA A 378 -1.39 -4.25 7.04
N LEU A 379 -0.41 -3.44 6.63
CA LEU A 379 0.95 -3.90 6.52
C LEU A 379 1.41 -4.21 7.94
N PRO A 380 2.05 -5.37 8.18
CA PRO A 380 2.70 -5.62 9.46
C PRO A 380 3.59 -4.40 9.73
N SER A 381 3.39 -3.74 10.87
CA SER A 381 4.44 -2.86 11.39
C SER A 381 5.72 -3.69 11.40
N CYS A 382 6.84 -3.16 10.88
CA CYS A 382 8.15 -3.79 11.08
C CYS A 382 8.20 -4.18 12.56
N PRO A 383 8.29 -5.48 12.91
CA PRO A 383 8.08 -5.91 14.28
C PRO A 383 9.02 -5.11 15.17
N LYS A 384 8.44 -4.25 16.00
CA LYS A 384 9.18 -3.62 17.08
C LYS A 384 9.39 -4.72 18.10
N LEU A 385 10.64 -5.16 18.25
CA LEU A 385 11.06 -6.00 19.37
C LEU A 385 10.77 -5.28 20.69
#